data_AF-A0A0N8GT46-F1
#
_entry.id   AF-A0A0N8GT46-F1
#
_cell.length_a   1.000
_cell.length_b   1.000
_cell.length_c   1.000
_cell.angle_alpha   90.00
_cell.angle_beta   90.00
_cell.angle_gamma   90.00
#
_symmetry.space_group_name_H-M   'P 1'
#
loop_
_entity.id
_entity.type
_entity.pdbx_description
1 polymer ?
#
loop_
_entity_poly.entity_id
_entity_poly.type
_entity_poly.pdbx_seq_one_letter_code
_entity_poly.pdbx_strand_id
1 'polypeptide(L)'
;MSELAPSNIADWDHPSVLQPSGVVQRVGLSYEDDYDSKVTWSDRFADFLALPSVEKTTGLVIGTWWELDDGNGPVDEVVESLVSAAPQLPNLRALFIGDIMSEESEISWIEQDDLSPLLSAFPNLQHFAIRGANGLSLGSCQHAQLKTLVIQSGGLANRVVQEIFHGKLPALEHLELWLGSEWYGGDVTLTDLEPLLNDELFPQLKVLALRDCSFADDLAIALSQAPIINRLEVLDLSLGNLGDEGAKALLACPAIKQLKLLDLHYHFIDSELAKQFKHLGIEVDISEPQDPNRHDRRYIAVSE
;
A
#
# COMPACT_ATOMS: atom_id res chain seq x y z
N MET A 1 -2.66 12.02 28.59
CA MET A 1 -2.38 10.57 28.50
C MET A 1 -3.71 9.85 28.50
N SER A 2 -4.29 9.68 27.31
CA SER A 2 -5.55 8.97 27.03
C SER A 2 -5.40 8.51 25.57
N GLU A 3 -4.95 7.27 25.36
CA GLU A 3 -5.76 6.10 24.98
C GLU A 3 -6.15 6.16 23.49
N LEU A 4 -5.33 5.45 22.70
CA LEU A 4 -5.58 5.06 21.31
C LEU A 4 -6.66 3.99 21.31
N ALA A 5 -7.79 4.24 20.67
CA ALA A 5 -8.76 3.21 20.31
C ALA A 5 -8.44 2.68 18.90
N PRO A 6 -8.50 1.35 18.67
CA PRO A 6 -8.40 0.75 17.35
C PRO A 6 -9.76 0.85 16.66
N SER A 7 -9.80 1.57 15.54
CA SER A 7 -10.84 1.49 14.51
C SER A 7 -10.38 2.33 13.33
N ASN A 8 -10.40 1.72 12.14
CA ASN A 8 -10.21 2.26 10.78
C ASN A 8 -9.00 1.70 10.05
N ILE A 9 -9.16 0.46 9.60
CA ILE A 9 -8.51 -0.07 8.41
C ILE A 9 -9.61 -0.09 7.35
N ALA A 10 -9.56 0.90 6.49
CA ALA A 10 -10.24 1.04 5.21
C ALA A 10 -9.82 2.42 4.65
N ASP A 11 -9.51 2.43 3.37
CA ASP A 11 -9.49 3.59 2.48
C ASP A 11 -8.38 4.64 2.60
N TRP A 12 -7.66 4.77 1.49
CA TRP A 12 -6.75 5.87 1.22
C TRP A 12 -7.46 7.24 1.15
N ASP A 13 -8.79 7.24 1.07
CA ASP A 13 -9.67 8.40 1.17
C ASP A 13 -9.87 8.96 2.60
N HIS A 14 -9.29 8.35 3.65
CA HIS A 14 -9.32 8.92 5.00
C HIS A 14 -7.95 8.85 5.74
N PRO A 15 -7.46 9.98 6.33
CA PRO A 15 -6.06 10.24 6.72
C PRO A 15 -5.51 9.49 7.97
N SER A 16 -5.87 8.23 8.23
CA SER A 16 -5.43 7.52 9.45
C SER A 16 -4.19 6.64 9.31
N VAL A 17 -3.79 6.20 8.11
CA VAL A 17 -2.60 5.33 7.91
C VAL A 17 -1.29 6.11 7.99
N LEU A 18 -1.33 7.37 7.57
CA LEU A 18 -0.26 8.33 7.79
C LEU A 18 -0.78 9.34 8.82
N GLN A 19 -0.34 9.22 10.08
CA GLN A 19 -0.49 10.30 11.05
C GLN A 19 0.84 11.05 11.20
N PRO A 20 1.28 11.82 10.17
CA PRO A 20 2.43 12.69 10.34
C PRO A 20 2.09 13.70 11.43
N SER A 21 2.92 13.74 12.46
CA SER A 21 2.87 14.83 13.43
C SER A 21 3.51 16.08 12.80
N GLY A 22 2.77 16.83 12.00
CA GLY A 22 3.30 18.07 11.41
C GLY A 22 2.59 18.57 10.14
N VAL A 23 3.35 19.30 9.32
CA VAL A 23 2.86 19.94 8.08
C VAL A 23 2.97 18.94 6.94
N VAL A 24 1.82 18.61 6.35
CA VAL A 24 1.72 17.79 5.12
C VAL A 24 1.43 18.71 3.96
N GLN A 25 2.14 18.52 2.84
CA GLN A 25 1.89 19.23 1.60
C GLN A 25 1.65 18.23 0.48
N ARG A 26 0.78 18.61 -0.45
CA ARG A 26 0.53 17.86 -1.68
C ARG A 26 1.01 18.69 -2.86
N VAL A 27 1.76 18.06 -3.76
CA VAL A 27 2.26 18.65 -5.02
C VAL A 27 1.79 17.76 -6.15
N GLY A 28 1.06 18.33 -7.10
CA GLY A 28 0.56 17.64 -8.28
C GLY A 28 -0.10 18.64 -9.21
N LEU A 29 -0.25 18.25 -10.46
CA LEU A 29 -1.00 18.99 -11.46
C LEU A 29 -2.50 18.72 -11.28
N SER A 30 -3.30 19.73 -11.58
CA SER A 30 -4.76 19.61 -11.67
C SER A 30 -5.23 19.84 -13.11
N TYR A 31 -6.46 19.42 -13.42
CA TYR A 31 -7.08 19.68 -14.73
C TYR A 31 -7.07 21.17 -15.13
N GLU A 32 -7.14 22.10 -14.17
CA GLU A 32 -7.12 23.55 -14.44
C GLU A 32 -5.71 24.05 -14.83
N ASP A 33 -4.65 23.38 -14.36
CA ASP A 33 -3.26 23.76 -14.63
C ASP A 33 -2.87 23.53 -16.09
N ASP A 34 -3.35 22.41 -16.62
CA ASP A 34 -3.08 21.93 -17.98
C ASP A 34 -3.75 22.81 -19.04
N TYR A 35 -5.02 23.20 -18.83
CA TYR A 35 -5.80 23.88 -19.87
C TYR A 35 -5.49 25.38 -20.01
N ASP A 36 -5.26 26.07 -18.90
CA ASP A 36 -5.23 27.55 -18.88
C ASP A 36 -3.83 28.13 -18.65
N SER A 37 -2.88 27.38 -18.07
CA SER A 37 -1.68 27.99 -17.48
C SER A 37 -0.32 27.45 -17.96
N LYS A 38 -0.28 26.26 -18.61
CA LYS A 38 0.97 25.57 -19.00
C LYS A 38 1.99 25.47 -17.85
N VAL A 39 1.49 25.29 -16.63
CA VAL A 39 2.32 25.13 -15.44
C VAL A 39 2.79 23.68 -15.38
N THR A 40 4.09 23.47 -15.27
CA THR A 40 4.66 22.13 -15.16
C THR A 40 4.63 21.64 -13.71
N TRP A 41 4.76 20.32 -13.50
CA TRP A 41 4.92 19.78 -12.15
C TRP A 41 6.16 20.37 -11.45
N SER A 42 7.25 20.57 -12.19
CA SER A 42 8.48 21.19 -11.70
C SER A 42 8.28 22.62 -11.20
N ASP A 43 7.41 23.39 -11.85
CA ASP A 43 7.04 24.73 -11.38
C ASP A 43 6.28 24.67 -10.05
N ARG A 44 5.31 23.74 -9.93
CA ARG A 44 4.57 23.50 -8.66
C ARG A 44 5.50 23.06 -7.54
N PHE A 45 6.46 22.20 -7.84
CA PHE A 45 7.43 21.75 -6.87
C PHE A 45 8.39 22.87 -6.46
N ALA A 46 8.84 23.72 -7.38
CA ALA A 46 9.64 24.89 -7.08
C ALA A 46 8.89 25.90 -6.20
N ASP A 47 7.61 26.15 -6.47
CA ASP A 47 6.74 26.99 -5.64
C ASP A 47 6.62 26.43 -4.22
N PHE A 48 6.45 25.11 -4.08
CA PHE A 48 6.46 24.43 -2.78
C PHE A 48 7.79 24.64 -2.04
N LEU A 49 8.94 24.49 -2.72
CA LEU A 49 10.25 24.71 -2.11
C LEU A 49 10.49 26.18 -1.71
N ALA A 50 9.81 27.12 -2.36
CA ALA A 50 9.87 28.54 -2.02
C ALA A 50 9.00 28.94 -0.81
N LEU A 51 8.15 28.03 -0.30
CA LEU A 51 7.30 28.33 0.84
C LEU A 51 8.11 28.69 2.09
N PRO A 52 7.71 29.72 2.86
CA PRO A 52 8.31 29.98 4.16
C PRO A 52 8.17 28.77 5.07
N SER A 53 9.27 28.35 5.68
CA SER A 53 9.31 27.17 6.56
C SER A 53 9.12 25.80 5.87
N VAL A 54 9.47 25.67 4.59
CA VAL A 54 9.46 24.36 3.90
C VAL A 54 10.26 23.28 4.65
N GLU A 55 11.29 23.67 5.40
CA GLU A 55 12.11 22.76 6.21
C GLU A 55 11.33 22.07 7.34
N LYS A 56 10.14 22.58 7.71
CA LYS A 56 9.25 21.98 8.72
C LYS A 56 8.30 20.93 8.13
N THR A 57 8.32 20.72 6.82
CA THR A 57 7.48 19.71 6.16
C THR A 57 7.82 18.33 6.68
N THR A 58 6.81 17.63 7.19
CA THR A 58 6.95 16.27 7.74
C THR A 58 6.35 15.21 6.84
N GLY A 59 5.41 15.60 5.97
CA GLY A 59 4.79 14.74 4.97
C GLY A 59 4.71 15.42 3.61
N LEU A 60 4.98 14.67 2.55
CA LEU A 60 4.84 15.14 1.18
C LEU A 60 4.07 14.10 0.37
N VAL A 61 3.06 14.56 -0.36
CA VAL A 61 2.23 13.74 -1.24
C VAL A 61 2.45 14.23 -2.66
N ILE A 62 2.86 13.31 -3.54
CA ILE A 62 3.01 13.57 -4.96
C ILE A 62 1.83 12.94 -5.67
N GLY A 63 1.02 13.76 -6.33
CA GLY A 63 0.03 13.25 -7.30
C GLY A 63 0.47 13.52 -8.72
N THR A 64 -0.48 13.65 -9.64
CA THR A 64 -0.27 13.73 -11.09
C THR A 64 0.92 14.62 -11.49
N TRP A 65 1.87 14.04 -12.24
CA TRP A 65 3.13 14.69 -12.65
C TRP A 65 3.32 14.82 -14.16
N TRP A 66 2.40 14.28 -14.95
CA TRP A 66 2.41 14.41 -16.41
C TRP A 66 1.42 15.48 -16.89
N GLU A 67 1.73 16.09 -18.02
CA GLU A 67 0.80 16.94 -18.78
C GLU A 67 -0.22 16.03 -19.49
N LEU A 68 -1.51 16.40 -19.55
CA LEU A 68 -2.56 15.48 -20.02
C LEU A 68 -2.39 15.10 -21.50
N ASP A 69 -1.69 15.93 -22.27
CA ASP A 69 -1.42 15.73 -23.70
C ASP A 69 -0.23 14.76 -23.99
N ASP A 70 0.66 14.51 -23.02
CA ASP A 70 1.90 13.73 -23.20
C ASP A 70 1.78 12.25 -22.76
N GLY A 71 0.63 11.86 -22.19
CA GLY A 71 0.40 10.53 -21.62
C GLY A 71 1.11 10.33 -20.27
N ASN A 72 0.93 9.15 -19.66
CA ASN A 72 1.52 8.82 -18.36
C ASN A 72 3.06 8.72 -18.51
N GLY A 73 3.76 9.83 -18.26
CA GLY A 73 5.21 9.92 -18.29
C GLY A 73 5.87 9.28 -17.07
N PRO A 74 7.11 8.76 -17.21
CA PRO A 74 7.83 8.16 -16.09
C PRO A 74 8.04 9.16 -14.94
N VAL A 75 8.14 8.63 -13.73
CA VAL A 75 8.32 9.43 -12.49
C VAL A 75 9.78 9.87 -12.25
N ASP A 76 10.67 9.66 -13.21
CA ASP A 76 12.12 9.88 -13.07
C ASP A 76 12.47 11.34 -12.75
N GLU A 77 11.90 12.32 -13.47
CA GLU A 77 12.13 13.75 -13.20
C GLU A 77 11.63 14.17 -11.80
N VAL A 78 10.54 13.57 -11.34
CA VAL A 78 10.01 13.75 -9.97
C VAL A 78 11.00 13.20 -8.95
N VAL A 79 11.52 12.00 -9.18
CA VAL A 79 12.52 11.36 -8.29
C VAL A 79 13.79 12.21 -8.22
N GLU A 80 14.33 12.64 -9.35
CA GLU A 80 15.54 13.48 -9.40
C GLU A 80 15.33 14.81 -8.66
N SER A 81 14.16 15.43 -8.82
CA SER A 81 13.80 16.68 -8.16
C SER A 81 13.69 16.50 -6.64
N LEU A 82 13.06 15.43 -6.17
CA LEU A 82 12.94 15.10 -4.75
C LEU A 82 14.31 14.81 -4.12
N VAL A 83 15.15 14.02 -4.79
CA VAL A 83 16.52 13.72 -4.34
C VAL A 83 17.34 15.01 -4.22
N SER A 84 17.26 15.89 -5.22
CA SER A 84 17.96 17.17 -5.22
C SER A 84 17.46 18.11 -4.11
N ALA A 85 16.18 18.05 -3.78
CA ALA A 85 15.55 18.85 -2.73
C ALA A 85 15.74 18.29 -1.31
N ALA A 86 16.24 17.06 -1.15
CA ALA A 86 16.34 16.41 0.16
C ALA A 86 17.04 17.26 1.26
N PRO A 87 18.12 18.03 0.99
CA PRO A 87 18.71 18.92 1.99
C PRO A 87 17.79 20.03 2.52
N GLN A 88 16.76 20.42 1.74
CA GLN A 88 15.77 21.44 2.11
C GLN A 88 14.60 20.85 2.93
N LEU A 89 14.46 19.52 2.94
CA LEU A 89 13.37 18.79 3.59
C LEU A 89 13.88 17.89 4.75
N PRO A 90 14.69 18.39 5.70
CA PRO A 90 15.34 17.55 6.72
C PRO A 90 14.35 16.88 7.68
N ASN A 91 13.13 17.44 7.79
CA ASN A 91 12.08 16.93 8.66
C ASN A 91 11.09 16.00 7.95
N LEU A 92 11.28 15.67 6.67
CA LEU A 92 10.40 14.75 5.97
C LEU A 92 10.45 13.36 6.62
N ARG A 93 9.27 12.81 6.91
CA ARG A 93 9.07 11.49 7.54
C ARG A 93 8.06 10.64 6.78
N ALA A 94 7.15 11.25 6.03
CA ALA A 94 6.18 10.54 5.21
C ALA A 94 6.28 11.01 3.76
N LEU A 95 6.28 10.07 2.82
CA LEU A 95 6.26 10.33 1.39
C LEU A 95 5.22 9.44 0.73
N PHE A 96 4.36 10.03 -0.08
CA PHE A 96 3.47 9.31 -0.97
C PHE A 96 3.79 9.65 -2.42
N ILE A 97 3.97 8.65 -3.28
CA ILE A 97 4.15 8.81 -4.72
C ILE A 97 2.95 8.21 -5.47
N GLY A 98 2.30 9.01 -6.31
CA GLY A 98 1.20 8.55 -7.17
C GLY A 98 -0.17 8.73 -6.56
N ASP A 99 -0.40 9.76 -5.73
CA ASP A 99 -1.75 10.10 -5.24
C ASP A 99 -2.60 10.57 -6.41
N ILE A 100 -3.11 9.59 -7.14
CA ILE A 100 -3.79 9.73 -8.42
C ILE A 100 -5.03 8.86 -8.30
N MET A 101 -6.18 9.49 -8.40
CA MET A 101 -7.48 8.84 -8.25
C MET A 101 -7.97 8.31 -9.59
N SER A 102 -8.92 7.38 -9.57
CA SER A 102 -9.50 6.79 -10.78
C SER A 102 -10.06 7.83 -11.77
N GLU A 103 -10.51 8.98 -11.27
CA GLU A 103 -10.97 10.10 -12.08
C GLU A 103 -9.85 10.75 -12.90
N GLU A 104 -8.61 10.66 -12.44
CA GLU A 104 -7.40 11.19 -13.09
C GLU A 104 -6.74 10.13 -13.97
N SER A 105 -6.50 8.94 -13.42
CA SER A 105 -5.99 7.78 -14.13
C SER A 105 -6.32 6.50 -13.37
N GLU A 106 -6.70 5.49 -14.14
CA GLU A 106 -6.78 4.10 -13.70
C GLU A 106 -5.41 3.65 -13.13
N ILE A 107 -5.41 2.87 -12.03
CA ILE A 107 -4.20 2.55 -11.26
C ILE A 107 -3.19 1.73 -12.08
N SER A 108 -3.71 0.89 -12.98
CA SER A 108 -2.95 0.03 -13.89
C SER A 108 -2.27 0.79 -15.02
N TRP A 109 -2.51 2.09 -15.14
CA TRP A 109 -1.87 2.96 -16.13
C TRP A 109 -0.78 3.82 -15.50
N ILE A 110 -0.70 3.89 -14.17
CA ILE A 110 0.27 4.75 -13.48
C ILE A 110 1.67 4.13 -13.62
N GLU A 111 2.48 4.76 -14.48
CA GLU A 111 3.88 4.39 -14.72
C GLU A 111 4.78 4.93 -13.59
N GLN A 112 5.50 4.01 -12.95
CA GLN A 112 6.55 4.29 -11.99
C GLN A 112 7.93 3.97 -12.60
N ASP A 113 8.99 4.15 -11.80
CA ASP A 113 10.37 3.77 -12.15
C ASP A 113 11.10 3.31 -10.88
N ASP A 114 12.44 3.35 -10.87
CA ASP A 114 13.27 3.11 -9.71
C ASP A 114 13.10 4.24 -8.67
N LEU A 115 12.35 3.93 -7.62
CA LEU A 115 12.14 4.79 -6.46
C LEU A 115 13.18 4.57 -5.35
N SER A 116 14.14 3.64 -5.53
CA SER A 116 15.20 3.38 -4.55
C SER A 116 16.08 4.59 -4.20
N PRO A 117 16.33 5.57 -5.10
CA PRO A 117 17.07 6.78 -4.75
C PRO A 117 16.39 7.59 -3.62
N LEU A 118 15.06 7.56 -3.54
CA LEU A 118 14.30 8.27 -2.50
C LEU A 118 14.59 7.72 -1.10
N LEU A 119 14.74 6.39 -0.98
CA LEU A 119 15.11 5.76 0.30
C LEU A 119 16.49 6.23 0.78
N SER A 120 17.43 6.43 -0.15
CA SER A 120 18.78 6.91 0.20
C SER A 120 18.80 8.41 0.51
N ALA A 121 17.98 9.20 -0.20
CA ALA A 121 17.94 10.66 -0.07
C ALA A 121 17.28 11.12 1.25
N PHE A 122 16.30 10.38 1.76
CA PHE A 122 15.54 10.74 2.96
C PHE A 122 15.81 9.79 4.14
N PRO A 123 16.96 9.89 4.84
CA PRO A 123 17.39 8.92 5.85
C PRO A 123 16.50 8.84 7.11
N ASN A 124 15.60 9.80 7.28
CA ASN A 124 14.63 9.85 8.38
C ASN A 124 13.22 9.43 7.94
N LEU A 125 13.04 8.95 6.70
CA LEU A 125 11.74 8.51 6.20
C LEU A 125 11.22 7.33 7.04
N GLN A 126 9.99 7.45 7.52
CA GLN A 126 9.31 6.46 8.34
C GLN A 126 8.13 5.82 7.62
N HIS A 127 7.51 6.54 6.69
CA HIS A 127 6.36 6.05 5.96
C HIS A 127 6.55 6.32 4.48
N PHE A 128 6.46 5.27 3.67
CA PHE A 128 6.56 5.36 2.24
C PHE A 128 5.40 4.62 1.60
N ALA A 129 4.66 5.32 0.77
CA ALA A 129 3.49 4.78 0.10
C ALA A 129 3.54 5.11 -1.39
N ILE A 130 3.14 4.14 -2.20
CA ILE A 130 3.25 4.18 -3.65
C ILE A 130 1.91 3.69 -4.22
N ARG A 131 1.37 4.38 -5.21
CA ARG A 131 0.22 3.92 -5.99
C ARG A 131 0.59 3.87 -7.47
N GLY A 132 0.17 2.80 -8.13
CA GLY A 132 0.71 2.39 -9.42
C GLY A 132 1.99 1.59 -9.22
N ALA A 133 2.16 0.51 -9.96
CA ALA A 133 3.38 -0.31 -9.89
C ALA A 133 3.92 -0.73 -11.26
N ASN A 134 3.42 -0.17 -12.36
CA ASN A 134 4.02 -0.39 -13.67
C ASN A 134 5.44 0.16 -13.65
N GLY A 135 6.42 -0.62 -14.09
CA GLY A 135 7.82 -0.18 -14.09
C GLY A 135 8.48 -0.02 -12.71
N LEU A 136 7.75 -0.15 -11.60
CA LEU A 136 8.23 0.13 -10.24
C LEU A 136 9.45 -0.72 -9.85
N SER A 137 10.51 -0.09 -9.34
CA SER A 137 11.60 -0.75 -8.61
C SER A 137 11.88 -0.04 -7.28
N LEU A 138 12.29 -0.82 -6.29
CA LEU A 138 12.85 -0.35 -5.02
C LEU A 138 14.33 -0.72 -4.90
N GLY A 139 14.94 -1.26 -5.95
CA GLY A 139 16.36 -1.61 -6.01
C GLY A 139 16.76 -2.50 -4.85
N SER A 140 17.74 -2.06 -4.05
CA SER A 140 18.18 -2.84 -2.88
C SER A 140 17.26 -2.73 -1.66
N CYS A 141 16.25 -1.85 -1.69
CA CYS A 141 15.25 -1.63 -0.64
C CYS A 141 15.82 -1.61 0.79
N GLN A 142 16.70 -0.64 1.08
CA GLN A 142 17.36 -0.51 2.38
C GLN A 142 16.96 0.79 3.05
N HIS A 143 16.40 0.70 4.27
CA HIS A 143 16.08 1.88 5.05
C HIS A 143 16.05 1.57 6.55
N ALA A 144 16.84 2.32 7.34
CA ALA A 144 17.00 2.04 8.77
C ALA A 144 15.78 2.43 9.63
N GLN A 145 15.01 3.43 9.19
CA GLN A 145 13.91 4.01 9.96
C GLN A 145 12.52 3.77 9.34
N LEU A 146 12.42 3.05 8.21
CA LEU A 146 11.15 2.86 7.53
C LEU A 146 10.29 1.91 8.35
N LYS A 147 9.14 2.40 8.80
CA LYS A 147 8.15 1.69 9.61
C LYS A 147 6.97 1.21 8.80
N THR A 148 6.59 1.96 7.77
CA THR A 148 5.44 1.66 6.93
C THR A 148 5.87 1.66 5.47
N LEU A 149 5.55 0.58 4.76
CA LEU A 149 5.64 0.48 3.31
C LEU A 149 4.28 0.05 2.76
N VAL A 150 3.70 0.86 1.88
CA VAL A 150 2.42 0.59 1.20
C VAL A 150 2.64 0.64 -0.31
N ILE A 151 2.20 -0.39 -1.02
CA ILE A 151 2.21 -0.41 -2.50
C ILE A 151 0.82 -0.80 -2.98
N GLN A 152 0.17 0.12 -3.67
CA GLN A 152 -1.13 -0.05 -4.29
C GLN A 152 -0.93 -0.30 -5.79
N SER A 153 -1.45 -1.42 -6.29
CA SER A 153 -1.31 -1.84 -7.68
C SER A 153 -2.53 -2.66 -8.10
N GLY A 154 -2.90 -2.59 -9.39
CA GLY A 154 -3.82 -3.54 -10.02
C GLY A 154 -3.15 -4.88 -10.38
N GLY A 155 -1.82 -4.95 -10.33
CA GLY A 155 -1.00 -6.13 -10.55
C GLY A 155 0.45 -5.91 -10.10
N LEU A 156 0.86 -6.51 -8.97
CA LEU A 156 2.20 -6.31 -8.44
C LEU A 156 3.20 -7.27 -9.07
N ALA A 157 4.31 -6.76 -9.60
CA ALA A 157 5.38 -7.59 -10.10
C ALA A 157 6.15 -8.28 -8.97
N ASN A 158 6.40 -9.58 -9.12
CA ASN A 158 7.22 -10.45 -8.29
C ASN A 158 8.57 -9.82 -7.99
N ARG A 159 9.20 -9.18 -8.99
CA ARG A 159 10.50 -8.52 -8.79
C ARG A 159 10.44 -7.52 -7.62
N VAL A 160 9.35 -6.77 -7.47
CA VAL A 160 9.18 -5.77 -6.40
C VAL A 160 9.09 -6.46 -5.04
N VAL A 161 8.34 -7.56 -4.95
CA VAL A 161 8.29 -8.39 -3.74
C VAL A 161 9.68 -8.92 -3.38
N GLN A 162 10.44 -9.41 -4.37
CA GLN A 162 11.81 -9.90 -4.15
C GLN A 162 12.77 -8.79 -3.72
N GLU A 163 12.66 -7.58 -4.29
CA GLU A 163 13.45 -6.42 -3.86
C GLU A 163 13.17 -6.04 -2.40
N ILE A 164 11.90 -6.07 -1.98
CA ILE A 164 11.51 -5.82 -0.58
C ILE A 164 12.05 -6.91 0.35
N PHE A 165 11.93 -8.19 -0.05
CA PHE A 165 12.30 -9.33 0.80
C PHE A 165 13.82 -9.51 0.93
N HIS A 166 14.58 -9.19 -0.11
CA HIS A 166 16.05 -9.14 -0.03
C HIS A 166 16.56 -7.82 0.60
N GLY A 167 15.67 -6.85 0.78
CA GLY A 167 15.96 -5.56 1.38
C GLY A 167 16.30 -5.62 2.87
N LYS A 168 16.66 -4.46 3.42
CA LYS A 168 16.96 -4.29 4.85
C LYS A 168 16.07 -3.22 5.45
N LEU A 169 14.95 -3.66 6.03
CA LEU A 169 13.95 -2.82 6.68
C LEU A 169 13.75 -3.25 8.14
N PRO A 170 14.77 -3.07 9.02
CA PRO A 170 14.74 -3.60 10.38
C PRO A 170 13.69 -2.94 11.29
N ALA A 171 13.20 -1.77 10.91
CA ALA A 171 12.19 -1.00 11.63
C ALA A 171 10.76 -1.20 11.07
N LEU A 172 10.57 -2.06 10.06
CA LEU A 172 9.27 -2.21 9.40
C LEU A 172 8.25 -2.84 10.35
N GLU A 173 7.19 -2.09 10.62
CA GLU A 173 6.08 -2.43 11.50
C GLU A 173 4.79 -2.72 10.70
N HIS A 174 4.65 -2.10 9.51
CA HIS A 174 3.51 -2.24 8.60
C HIS A 174 4.00 -2.47 7.16
N LEU A 175 3.59 -3.59 6.59
CA LEU A 175 3.72 -3.90 5.16
C LEU A 175 2.34 -4.09 4.54
N GLU A 176 2.03 -3.30 3.52
CA GLU A 176 0.81 -3.42 2.72
C GLU A 176 1.15 -3.55 1.24
N LEU A 177 0.69 -4.64 0.63
CA LEU A 177 0.89 -4.95 -0.77
C LEU A 177 -0.45 -5.31 -1.40
N TRP A 178 -0.84 -4.58 -2.43
CA TRP A 178 -1.96 -4.92 -3.28
C TRP A 178 -1.43 -5.81 -4.39
N LEU A 179 -1.75 -7.10 -4.31
CA LEU A 179 -1.12 -8.11 -5.17
C LEU A 179 -1.69 -8.07 -6.59
N GLY A 180 -2.96 -7.71 -6.71
CA GLY A 180 -3.65 -7.55 -7.97
C GLY A 180 -3.82 -8.85 -8.75
N SER A 181 -3.82 -8.72 -10.08
CA SER A 181 -3.99 -9.85 -11.00
C SER A 181 -3.01 -9.84 -12.17
N GLU A 182 -2.88 -10.99 -12.81
CA GLU A 182 -2.08 -11.19 -14.02
C GLU A 182 -2.51 -10.32 -15.20
N TRP A 183 -3.78 -9.91 -15.24
CA TRP A 183 -4.32 -9.07 -16.32
C TRP A 183 -3.70 -7.68 -16.35
N TYR A 184 -3.17 -7.22 -15.22
CA TYR A 184 -2.58 -5.90 -15.04
C TYR A 184 -1.12 -5.98 -14.58
N GLY A 185 -0.43 -7.06 -14.99
CA GLY A 185 1.02 -7.21 -14.81
C GLY A 185 1.46 -7.95 -13.55
N GLY A 186 0.53 -8.41 -12.70
CA GLY A 186 0.85 -9.14 -11.48
C GLY A 186 1.32 -10.58 -11.76
N ASP A 187 2.50 -10.94 -11.25
CA ASP A 187 3.06 -12.31 -11.37
C ASP A 187 3.54 -12.88 -10.02
N VAL A 188 3.11 -12.27 -8.91
CA VAL A 188 3.32 -12.80 -7.55
C VAL A 188 2.54 -14.09 -7.36
N THR A 189 3.23 -15.12 -6.87
CA THR A 189 2.64 -16.40 -6.49
C THR A 189 2.76 -16.63 -4.99
N LEU A 190 2.08 -17.65 -4.48
CA LEU A 190 2.17 -18.02 -3.06
C LEU A 190 3.61 -18.38 -2.64
N THR A 191 4.38 -19.02 -3.51
CA THR A 191 5.78 -19.39 -3.23
C THR A 191 6.65 -18.18 -3.00
N ASP A 192 6.38 -17.07 -3.69
CA ASP A 192 7.14 -15.83 -3.53
C ASP A 192 6.94 -15.22 -2.15
N LEU A 193 5.80 -15.48 -1.51
CA LEU A 193 5.43 -14.99 -0.18
C LEU A 193 5.97 -15.87 0.96
N GLU A 194 6.47 -17.08 0.68
CA GLU A 194 6.92 -18.03 1.70
C GLU A 194 7.90 -17.44 2.72
N PRO A 195 8.94 -16.67 2.35
CA PRO A 195 9.86 -16.09 3.34
C PRO A 195 9.17 -15.16 4.35
N LEU A 196 8.18 -14.40 3.89
CA LEU A 196 7.37 -13.53 4.75
C LEU A 196 6.47 -14.38 5.66
N LEU A 197 5.78 -15.37 5.10
CA LEU A 197 4.87 -16.25 5.85
C LEU A 197 5.61 -17.07 6.93
N ASN A 198 6.82 -17.53 6.63
CA ASN A 198 7.68 -18.30 7.53
C ASN A 198 8.36 -17.47 8.63
N ASP A 199 8.05 -16.17 8.70
CA ASP A 199 8.56 -15.26 9.70
C ASP A 199 10.09 -15.03 9.65
N GLU A 200 10.67 -15.04 8.44
CA GLU A 200 12.13 -14.98 8.23
C GLU A 200 12.65 -13.56 7.99
N LEU A 201 11.75 -12.59 7.78
CA LEU A 201 12.06 -11.24 7.30
C LEU A 201 12.00 -10.19 8.41
N PHE A 202 10.93 -9.39 8.45
CA PHE A 202 10.84 -8.13 9.20
C PHE A 202 10.53 -8.37 10.68
N PRO A 203 11.48 -8.27 11.62
CA PRO A 203 11.28 -8.71 13.01
C PRO A 203 10.29 -7.84 13.81
N GLN A 204 10.04 -6.60 13.37
CA GLN A 204 9.12 -5.66 14.03
C GLN A 204 7.71 -5.65 13.43
N LEU A 205 7.45 -6.43 12.38
CA LEU A 205 6.16 -6.43 11.69
C LEU A 205 5.00 -6.79 12.63
N LYS A 206 3.98 -5.94 12.60
CA LYS A 206 2.72 -6.06 13.37
C LYS A 206 1.49 -5.95 12.49
N VAL A 207 1.59 -5.23 11.38
CA VAL A 207 0.51 -5.06 10.41
C VAL A 207 0.95 -5.70 9.11
N LEU A 208 0.19 -6.70 8.67
CA LEU A 208 0.36 -7.31 7.36
C LEU A 208 -0.94 -7.18 6.58
N ALA A 209 -0.89 -6.47 5.47
CA ALA A 209 -2.00 -6.32 4.54
C ALA A 209 -1.58 -6.88 3.17
N LEU A 210 -2.20 -7.99 2.76
CA LEU A 210 -2.00 -8.60 1.45
C LEU A 210 -3.34 -8.51 0.72
N ARG A 211 -3.60 -7.31 0.21
CA ARG A 211 -4.91 -6.90 -0.29
C ARG A 211 -5.04 -7.21 -1.77
N ASP A 212 -6.27 -7.13 -2.25
CA ASP A 212 -6.59 -7.15 -3.67
C ASP A 212 -5.99 -8.39 -4.38
N CYS A 213 -6.02 -9.53 -3.68
CA CYS A 213 -5.36 -10.75 -4.10
C CYS A 213 -6.28 -11.64 -4.94
N SER A 214 -5.82 -11.99 -6.15
CA SER A 214 -6.54 -12.88 -7.07
C SER A 214 -6.45 -14.38 -6.71
N PHE A 215 -5.68 -14.75 -5.69
CA PHE A 215 -5.56 -16.11 -5.13
C PHE A 215 -5.81 -16.11 -3.61
N ALA A 216 -6.75 -15.29 -3.14
CA ALA A 216 -6.94 -15.01 -1.71
C ALA A 216 -7.30 -16.24 -0.86
N ASP A 217 -7.99 -17.25 -1.41
CA ASP A 217 -8.27 -18.50 -0.67
C ASP A 217 -6.98 -19.28 -0.36
N ASP A 218 -6.11 -19.46 -1.36
CA ASP A 218 -4.84 -20.18 -1.19
C ASP A 218 -3.91 -19.43 -0.22
N LEU A 219 -3.90 -18.10 -0.32
CA LEU A 219 -3.17 -17.24 0.61
C LEU A 219 -3.71 -17.36 2.04
N ALA A 220 -5.02 -17.32 2.25
CA ALA A 220 -5.65 -17.48 3.55
C ALA A 220 -5.37 -18.86 4.17
N ILE A 221 -5.38 -19.92 3.36
CA ILE A 221 -5.01 -21.28 3.78
C ILE A 221 -3.54 -21.31 4.24
N ALA A 222 -2.62 -20.73 3.47
CA ALA A 222 -1.21 -20.68 3.84
C ALA A 222 -0.98 -19.88 5.13
N LEU A 223 -1.58 -18.69 5.24
CA LEU A 223 -1.52 -17.83 6.43
C LEU A 223 -2.05 -18.53 7.68
N SER A 224 -3.13 -19.31 7.56
CA SER A 224 -3.71 -20.07 8.69
C SER A 224 -2.72 -21.07 9.32
N GLN A 225 -1.67 -21.45 8.58
CA GLN A 225 -0.62 -22.37 8.98
C GLN A 225 0.74 -21.67 9.20
N ALA A 226 0.85 -20.39 8.82
CA ALA A 226 2.10 -19.65 8.78
C ALA A 226 2.53 -19.17 10.18
N PRO A 227 3.82 -19.27 10.55
CA PRO A 227 4.34 -18.76 11.82
C PRO A 227 4.06 -17.27 12.06
N ILE A 228 4.13 -16.44 11.01
CA ILE A 228 3.98 -14.97 11.10
C ILE A 228 2.69 -14.55 11.81
N ILE A 229 1.60 -15.30 11.64
CA ILE A 229 0.28 -14.93 12.17
C ILE A 229 0.27 -14.81 13.70
N ASN A 230 1.18 -15.50 14.40
CA ASN A 230 1.24 -15.51 15.86
C ASN A 230 1.79 -14.20 16.46
N ARG A 231 2.36 -13.30 15.65
CA ARG A 231 2.95 -12.04 16.12
C ARG A 231 2.31 -10.79 15.55
N LEU A 232 1.42 -10.96 14.57
CA LEU A 232 0.65 -9.87 13.99
C LEU A 232 -0.36 -9.35 14.99
N GLU A 233 -0.61 -8.05 14.93
CA GLU A 233 -1.74 -7.39 15.57
C GLU A 233 -2.87 -7.15 14.57
N VAL A 234 -2.52 -6.99 13.30
CA VAL A 234 -3.46 -6.76 12.21
C VAL A 234 -3.14 -7.69 11.05
N LEU A 235 -4.18 -8.35 10.55
CA LEU A 235 -4.16 -9.05 9.28
C LEU A 235 -5.26 -8.49 8.38
N ASP A 236 -4.89 -8.08 7.18
CA ASP A 236 -5.82 -7.57 6.18
C ASP A 236 -5.67 -8.37 4.87
N LEU A 237 -6.78 -9.00 4.46
CA LEU A 237 -6.94 -9.76 3.22
C LEU A 237 -8.11 -9.23 2.37
N SER A 238 -8.47 -7.97 2.60
CA SER A 238 -9.56 -7.27 1.93
C SER A 238 -9.31 -7.07 0.43
N LEU A 239 -10.35 -6.65 -0.29
CA LEU A 239 -10.34 -6.33 -1.71
C LEU A 239 -10.04 -7.52 -2.65
N GLY A 240 -9.70 -8.68 -2.09
CA GLY A 240 -9.39 -9.89 -2.85
C GLY A 240 -10.62 -10.71 -3.21
N ASN A 241 -10.37 -11.86 -3.83
CA ASN A 241 -11.43 -12.81 -4.18
C ASN A 241 -11.71 -13.86 -3.08
N LEU A 242 -11.48 -13.52 -1.81
CA LEU A 242 -11.61 -14.44 -0.67
C LEU A 242 -13.02 -15.03 -0.56
N GLY A 243 -13.13 -16.33 -0.36
CA GLY A 243 -14.42 -17.01 -0.20
C GLY A 243 -14.37 -18.11 0.86
N ASP A 244 -15.31 -19.04 0.75
CA ASP A 244 -15.62 -19.96 1.84
C ASP A 244 -14.44 -20.86 2.25
N GLU A 245 -13.61 -21.30 1.30
CA GLU A 245 -12.49 -22.19 1.60
C GLU A 245 -11.40 -21.46 2.39
N GLY A 246 -11.00 -20.26 1.97
CA GLY A 246 -10.08 -19.42 2.74
C GLY A 246 -10.66 -19.02 4.10
N ALA A 247 -11.93 -18.63 4.14
CA ALA A 247 -12.61 -18.26 5.37
C ALA A 247 -12.69 -19.40 6.39
N LYS A 248 -12.98 -20.63 5.96
CA LYS A 248 -12.95 -21.83 6.83
C LYS A 248 -11.55 -22.07 7.40
N ALA A 249 -10.51 -21.90 6.59
CA ALA A 249 -9.13 -22.06 7.06
C ALA A 249 -8.77 -21.02 8.12
N LEU A 250 -9.15 -19.76 7.92
CA LEU A 250 -8.97 -18.70 8.92
C LEU A 250 -9.72 -19.02 10.22
N LEU A 251 -11.01 -19.37 10.16
CA LEU A 251 -11.81 -19.73 11.34
C LEU A 251 -11.25 -20.94 12.12
N ALA A 252 -10.58 -21.86 11.41
CA ALA A 252 -9.91 -23.00 12.02
C ALA A 252 -8.55 -22.65 12.67
N CYS A 253 -7.97 -21.48 12.35
CA CYS A 253 -6.71 -21.02 12.91
C CYS A 253 -6.92 -20.40 14.30
N PRO A 254 -6.37 -20.96 15.39
CA PRO A 254 -6.54 -20.37 16.72
C PRO A 254 -5.88 -18.99 16.87
N ALA A 255 -4.82 -18.73 16.10
CA ALA A 255 -4.02 -17.52 16.22
C ALA A 255 -4.76 -16.25 15.77
N ILE A 256 -5.74 -16.34 14.86
CA ILE A 256 -6.50 -15.15 14.43
C ILE A 256 -7.22 -14.47 15.60
N LYS A 257 -7.58 -15.21 16.65
CA LYS A 257 -8.22 -14.68 17.85
C LYS A 257 -7.30 -13.83 18.73
N GLN A 258 -6.00 -13.77 18.40
CA GLN A 258 -5.02 -12.94 19.08
C GLN A 258 -4.79 -11.61 18.35
N LEU A 259 -5.30 -11.47 17.12
CA LEU A 259 -5.27 -10.22 16.38
C LEU A 259 -6.09 -9.16 17.13
N LYS A 260 -5.69 -7.90 16.99
CA LYS A 260 -6.51 -6.75 17.33
C LYS A 260 -7.58 -6.54 16.26
N LEU A 261 -7.20 -6.69 14.99
CA LEU A 261 -8.08 -6.51 13.84
C LEU A 261 -7.81 -7.54 12.74
N LEU A 262 -8.88 -8.16 12.25
CA LEU A 262 -8.92 -8.95 11.03
C LEU A 262 -9.80 -8.24 10.00
N ASP A 263 -9.21 -7.76 8.93
CA ASP A 263 -9.94 -7.08 7.85
C ASP A 263 -10.12 -8.02 6.65
N LEU A 264 -11.39 -8.27 6.32
CA LEU A 264 -11.85 -9.08 5.20
C LEU A 264 -12.91 -8.33 4.38
N HIS A 265 -12.99 -6.98 4.44
CA HIS A 265 -13.97 -6.25 3.63
C HIS A 265 -13.76 -6.51 2.14
N TYR A 266 -14.84 -6.42 1.37
CA TYR A 266 -14.87 -6.82 -0.03
C TYR A 266 -14.47 -8.30 -0.19
N HIS A 267 -15.46 -9.18 -0.08
CA HIS A 267 -15.24 -10.63 -0.07
C HIS A 267 -16.41 -11.40 -0.70
N PHE A 268 -16.21 -12.68 -0.96
CA PHE A 268 -17.21 -13.60 -1.52
C PHE A 268 -17.63 -14.72 -0.55
N ILE A 269 -17.30 -14.58 0.73
CA ILE A 269 -17.71 -15.47 1.81
C ILE A 269 -19.24 -15.50 1.95
N ASP A 270 -19.82 -16.70 2.06
CA ASP A 270 -21.24 -16.89 2.32
C ASP A 270 -21.68 -16.21 3.63
N SER A 271 -22.91 -15.70 3.62
CA SER A 271 -23.47 -14.93 4.73
C SER A 271 -23.54 -15.69 6.07
N GLU A 272 -23.76 -17.01 6.07
CA GLU A 272 -23.79 -17.79 7.31
C GLU A 272 -22.38 -18.04 7.85
N LEU A 273 -21.40 -18.22 6.96
CA LEU A 273 -19.99 -18.34 7.34
C LEU A 273 -19.45 -17.01 7.86
N ALA A 274 -19.76 -15.90 7.18
CA ALA A 274 -19.36 -14.54 7.58
C ALA A 274 -19.83 -14.17 9.00
N LYS A 275 -21.04 -14.60 9.40
CA LYS A 275 -21.55 -14.38 10.77
C LYS A 275 -20.65 -15.00 11.84
N GLN A 276 -19.92 -16.07 11.55
CA GLN A 276 -19.07 -16.75 12.53
C GLN A 276 -17.89 -15.87 12.96
N PHE A 277 -17.39 -15.02 12.08
CA PHE A 277 -16.28 -14.11 12.41
C PHE A 277 -16.65 -13.10 13.50
N LYS A 278 -17.93 -12.69 13.57
CA LYS A 278 -18.44 -11.79 14.62
C LYS A 278 -18.34 -12.38 16.03
N HIS A 279 -18.13 -13.69 16.15
CA HIS A 279 -18.00 -14.40 17.42
C HIS A 279 -16.54 -14.66 17.83
N LEU A 280 -15.55 -14.13 17.11
CA LEU A 280 -14.13 -14.33 17.43
C LEU A 280 -13.65 -13.56 18.66
N GLY A 281 -14.37 -12.49 19.06
CA GLY A 281 -14.01 -11.66 20.21
C GLY A 281 -12.90 -10.63 19.93
N ILE A 282 -12.59 -10.39 18.65
CA ILE A 282 -11.66 -9.39 18.13
C ILE A 282 -12.42 -8.39 17.24
N GLU A 283 -11.78 -7.30 16.85
CA GLU A 283 -12.32 -6.44 15.80
C GLU A 283 -12.24 -7.19 14.46
N VAL A 284 -13.35 -7.24 13.73
CA VAL A 284 -13.41 -7.84 12.40
C VAL A 284 -14.17 -6.91 11.48
N ASP A 285 -13.54 -6.53 10.38
CA ASP A 285 -14.26 -6.00 9.23
C ASP A 285 -14.58 -7.15 8.27
N ILE A 286 -15.87 -7.33 8.00
CA ILE A 286 -16.42 -8.32 7.06
C ILE A 286 -17.56 -7.68 6.28
N SER A 287 -17.37 -6.40 5.93
CA SER A 287 -18.29 -5.60 5.16
C SER A 287 -18.13 -5.83 3.65
N GLU A 288 -19.04 -5.25 2.86
CA GLU A 288 -19.03 -5.33 1.40
C GLU A 288 -19.02 -6.76 0.80
N PRO A 289 -19.96 -7.65 1.20
CA PRO A 289 -20.07 -8.95 0.56
C PRO A 289 -20.44 -8.80 -0.92
N GLN A 290 -19.67 -9.47 -1.77
CA GLN A 290 -19.86 -9.55 -3.21
C GLN A 290 -20.64 -10.82 -3.58
N ASP A 291 -21.40 -10.77 -4.67
CA ASP A 291 -22.15 -11.92 -5.17
C ASP A 291 -21.24 -12.81 -6.04
N PRO A 292 -20.93 -14.05 -5.62
CA PRO A 292 -20.07 -14.96 -6.38
C PRO A 292 -20.68 -15.39 -7.72
N ASN A 293 -21.98 -15.19 -7.94
CA ASN A 293 -22.68 -15.57 -9.17
C ASN A 293 -22.82 -14.42 -10.17
N ARG A 294 -22.44 -13.19 -9.81
CA ARG A 294 -22.69 -12.00 -10.65
C ARG A 294 -21.85 -11.96 -11.92
N HIS A 295 -20.64 -12.55 -11.91
CA HIS A 295 -19.64 -12.40 -12.97
C HIS A 295 -19.02 -13.73 -13.46
N ASP A 296 -19.72 -14.86 -13.32
CA ASP A 296 -19.25 -16.23 -13.63
C ASP A 296 -18.01 -16.72 -12.83
N ARG A 297 -17.25 -15.80 -12.21
CA ARG A 297 -16.10 -16.01 -11.32
C ARG A 297 -15.99 -14.85 -10.32
N ARG A 298 -15.27 -15.10 -9.22
CA ARG A 298 -14.89 -14.05 -8.25
C ARG A 298 -13.79 -13.16 -8.85
N TYR A 299 -13.80 -11.89 -8.48
CA TYR A 299 -12.91 -10.84 -9.00
C TYR A 299 -12.38 -10.00 -7.83
N ILE A 300 -11.28 -9.29 -8.05
CA ILE A 300 -10.66 -8.37 -7.09
C ILE A 300 -11.31 -6.98 -7.20
N ALA A 301 -11.12 -6.11 -6.21
CA ALA A 301 -11.81 -4.81 -6.15
C ALA A 301 -11.18 -3.77 -7.07
N VAL A 302 -9.86 -3.78 -7.18
CA VAL A 302 -9.10 -2.77 -7.90
C VAL A 302 -8.17 -3.48 -8.87
N SER A 303 -8.49 -3.40 -10.16
CA SER A 303 -7.69 -4.09 -11.17
C SER A 303 -7.26 -3.17 -12.29
N GLU A 304 -8.17 -2.33 -12.77
CA GLU A 304 -7.87 -1.27 -13.75
C GLU A 304 -7.51 0.02 -13.02
#